data_AF-A0A4Q9FXQ2-F1
#
_entry.id   AF-A0A4Q9FXQ2-F1
#
_cell.length_a   1.000
_cell.length_b   1.000
_cell.length_c   1.000
_cell.angle_alpha   90.00
_cell.angle_beta   90.00
_cell.angle_gamma   90.00
#
_symmetry.space_group_name_H-M   'P 1'
#
loop_
_entity.id
_entity.type
_entity.pdbx_description
1 polymer ?
#
loop_
_entity_poly.entity_id
_entity_poly.type
_entity_poly.pdbx_seq_one_letter_code
_entity_poly.pdbx_strand_id
1 'polypeptide(L)'
;MTDIARANLKRAIVTRLDSIADEHRLGHQAAYANRYKMRSHHDAPIELMFEKHPDTEPHLWVLTAQVASIPEGTLVAEPYSKADLYKTSAKGGGKQYGRHSALKDMGMLGKADLVRFTLRSMADLDVVLSAVMQTQRQGRRSE
;
A
#
# COMPACT_ATOMS: atom_id res chain seq x y z
N MET A 1 5.14 -20.14 4.42
CA MET A 1 6.43 -19.48 4.12
C MET A 1 7.27 -19.55 5.38
N THR A 2 8.54 -19.94 5.32
CA THR A 2 9.42 -19.90 6.51
C THR A 2 9.80 -18.46 6.84
N ASP A 3 10.21 -18.17 8.09
CA ASP A 3 10.59 -16.82 8.50
C ASP A 3 11.77 -16.27 7.66
N ILE A 4 12.74 -17.13 7.33
CA ILE A 4 13.87 -16.78 6.45
C ILE A 4 13.38 -16.42 5.04
N ALA A 5 12.45 -17.20 4.48
CA ALA A 5 11.88 -16.92 3.18
C ALA A 5 11.09 -15.60 3.17
N ARG A 6 10.32 -15.32 4.24
CA ARG A 6 9.57 -14.06 4.40
C ARG A 6 10.52 -12.86 4.49
N ALA A 7 11.56 -12.95 5.30
CA ALA A 7 12.55 -11.88 5.45
C ALA A 7 13.27 -11.57 4.13
N ASN A 8 13.64 -12.61 3.38
CA ASN A 8 14.26 -12.45 2.06
C ASN A 8 13.30 -11.81 1.05
N LEU A 9 12.04 -12.25 1.02
CA LEU A 9 11.01 -11.65 0.17
C LEU A 9 10.80 -10.17 0.52
N LYS A 10 10.66 -9.82 1.80
CA LYS A 10 10.54 -8.43 2.25
C LYS A 10 11.71 -7.57 1.81
N ARG A 11 12.93 -8.08 1.92
CA ARG A 11 14.14 -7.38 1.46
C ARG A 11 14.11 -7.15 -0.05
N ALA A 12 13.75 -8.17 -0.83
CA ALA A 12 13.65 -8.06 -2.28
C ALA A 12 12.58 -7.04 -2.71
N ILE A 13 11.42 -7.04 -2.05
CA ILE A 13 10.35 -6.05 -2.29
C ILE A 13 10.83 -4.63 -1.97
N VAL A 14 11.49 -4.42 -0.82
CA VAL A 14 12.04 -3.10 -0.45
C VAL A 14 13.06 -2.63 -1.49
N THR A 15 14.04 -3.46 -1.84
CA THR A 15 15.04 -3.12 -2.88
C THR A 15 14.37 -2.77 -4.21
N ARG A 16 13.33 -3.50 -4.61
CA ARG A 16 12.61 -3.19 -5.85
C ARG A 16 11.89 -1.86 -5.76
N LEU A 17 11.16 -1.59 -4.68
CA LEU A 17 10.44 -0.33 -4.48
C LEU A 17 11.39 0.87 -4.41
N ASP A 18 12.49 0.75 -3.67
CA ASP A 18 13.54 1.78 -3.58
C ASP A 18 14.15 2.11 -4.96
N SER A 19 14.17 1.14 -5.89
CA SER A 19 14.74 1.33 -7.23
C SER A 19 13.80 2.02 -8.23
N ILE A 20 12.48 2.02 -7.99
CA ILE A 20 11.47 2.49 -8.97
C ILE A 20 10.61 3.64 -8.48
N ALA A 21 10.61 3.91 -7.17
CA ALA A 21 9.75 4.91 -6.55
C ALA A 21 10.56 5.80 -5.63
N ASP A 22 10.13 7.06 -5.50
CA ASP A 22 10.73 7.99 -4.58
C ASP A 22 10.21 7.75 -3.16
N GLU A 23 11.03 8.06 -2.17
CA GLU A 23 10.58 8.15 -0.79
C GLU A 23 9.50 9.25 -0.66
N HIS A 24 8.42 8.91 0.06
CA HIS A 24 7.36 9.87 0.35
C HIS A 24 7.88 10.97 1.30
N ARG A 25 7.35 12.20 1.20
CA ARG A 25 7.79 13.36 2.01
C ARG A 25 7.71 13.20 3.53
N LEU A 26 6.96 12.20 4.01
CA LEU A 26 6.84 11.87 5.44
C LEU A 26 7.96 10.94 5.92
N GLY A 27 8.85 10.56 5.01
CA GLY A 27 9.87 9.55 5.21
C GLY A 27 9.33 8.14 5.39
N HIS A 28 10.25 7.19 5.37
CA HIS A 28 10.07 5.83 5.85
C HIS A 28 9.97 5.79 7.37
N GLN A 29 9.13 4.90 7.88
CA GLN A 29 9.03 4.62 9.30
C GLN A 29 10.02 3.51 9.65
N ALA A 30 11.09 3.86 10.36
CA ALA A 30 12.31 3.05 10.52
C ALA A 30 12.08 1.54 10.71
N ALA A 31 11.21 1.14 11.64
CA ALA A 31 10.97 -0.27 11.97
C ALA A 31 9.75 -0.89 11.28
N TYR A 32 8.74 -0.10 10.91
CA TYR A 32 7.40 -0.63 10.63
C TYR A 32 7.03 -0.64 9.15
N ALA A 33 7.23 0.47 8.45
CA ALA A 33 6.73 0.62 7.10
C ALA A 33 7.58 1.58 6.26
N ASN A 34 7.72 1.29 4.98
CA ASN A 34 8.24 2.24 4.00
C ASN A 34 7.07 2.89 3.25
N ARG A 35 7.24 4.17 2.91
CA ARG A 35 6.24 4.97 2.19
C ARG A 35 6.86 5.48 0.91
N TYR A 36 6.19 5.26 -0.20
CA TYR A 36 6.69 5.61 -1.52
C TYR A 36 5.69 6.47 -2.27
N LYS A 37 6.22 7.23 -3.23
CA LYS A 37 5.46 7.95 -4.24
C LYS A 37 6.06 7.70 -5.62
N MET A 38 5.24 7.65 -6.65
CA MET A 38 5.71 7.56 -8.03
C MET A 38 4.64 8.10 -9.00
N ARG A 39 4.93 8.01 -10.30
CA ARG A 39 4.01 8.39 -11.37
C ARG A 39 3.71 7.18 -12.25
N SER A 40 2.44 7.04 -12.64
CA SER A 40 2.04 6.06 -13.65
C SER A 40 2.57 6.45 -15.04
N HIS A 41 2.43 5.57 -16.03
CA HIS A 41 2.72 5.90 -17.43
C HIS A 41 1.87 7.04 -17.99
N HIS A 42 0.75 7.35 -17.33
CA HIS A 42 -0.17 8.44 -17.68
C HIS A 42 -0.06 9.64 -16.71
N ASP A 43 1.07 9.77 -16.01
CA ASP A 43 1.37 10.85 -15.06
C ASP A 43 0.39 10.93 -13.87
N ALA A 44 -0.36 9.86 -13.61
CA ALA A 44 -1.20 9.78 -12.41
C ALA A 44 -0.31 9.66 -11.17
N PRO A 45 -0.59 10.42 -10.09
CA PRO A 45 0.13 10.25 -8.84
C PRO A 45 -0.22 8.89 -8.21
N ILE A 46 0.80 8.17 -7.75
CA ILE A 46 0.69 6.91 -7.04
C ILE A 46 1.35 7.08 -5.68
N GLU A 47 0.68 6.62 -4.63
CA GLU A 47 1.24 6.44 -3.29
C GLU A 47 1.18 4.95 -2.93
N LEU A 48 2.26 4.44 -2.34
CA LEU A 48 2.36 3.06 -1.87
C LEU A 48 2.85 3.05 -0.42
N MET A 49 2.37 2.10 0.39
CA MET A 49 2.97 1.80 1.68
C MET A 49 3.25 0.30 1.82
N PHE A 50 4.46 -0.05 2.24
CA PHE A 50 4.87 -1.43 2.45
C PHE A 50 5.20 -1.69 3.93
N GLU A 51 4.58 -2.71 4.53
CA GLU A 51 4.87 -3.14 5.90
C GLU A 51 6.11 -4.04 5.93
N LYS A 52 7.24 -3.50 6.39
CA LYS A 52 8.53 -4.18 6.42
C LYS A 52 8.89 -4.85 7.74
N HIS A 53 8.08 -4.66 8.79
CA HIS A 53 8.35 -5.23 10.12
C HIS A 53 8.47 -6.77 10.05
N PRO A 54 9.46 -7.44 10.69
CA PRO A 54 9.68 -8.88 10.55
C PRO A 54 8.46 -9.76 10.88
N ASP A 55 7.69 -9.35 11.88
CA ASP A 55 6.54 -10.10 12.41
C ASP A 55 5.23 -9.88 11.65
N THR A 56 5.20 -8.99 10.66
CA THR A 56 4.04 -8.84 9.79
C THR A 56 4.21 -9.67 8.53
N GLU A 57 3.12 -9.96 7.85
CA GLU A 57 3.20 -10.40 6.46
C GLU A 57 3.67 -9.24 5.55
N PRO A 58 4.18 -9.50 4.35
CA PRO A 58 4.61 -8.48 3.38
C PRO A 58 3.39 -7.78 2.76
N HIS A 59 2.75 -6.92 3.55
CA HIS A 59 1.58 -6.17 3.12
C HIS A 59 1.97 -4.97 2.28
N LEU A 60 1.33 -4.83 1.12
CA LEU A 60 1.40 -3.65 0.29
C LEU A 60 0.02 -2.98 0.24
N TRP A 61 0.00 -1.69 0.55
CA TRP A 61 -1.19 -0.86 0.58
C TRP A 61 -1.20 0.09 -0.60
N VAL A 62 -2.33 0.11 -1.32
CA VAL A 62 -2.55 0.91 -2.51
C VAL A 62 -3.98 1.43 -2.57
N LEU A 63 -4.24 2.39 -3.44
CA LEU A 63 -5.60 2.87 -3.71
C LEU A 63 -6.42 1.84 -4.49
N THR A 64 -7.64 1.56 -4.03
CA THR A 64 -8.55 0.62 -4.71
C THR A 64 -8.77 0.97 -6.18
N ALA A 65 -8.97 2.25 -6.48
CA ALA A 65 -9.21 2.72 -7.83
C ALA A 65 -8.03 2.48 -8.80
N GLN A 66 -6.81 2.36 -8.29
CA GLN A 66 -5.59 2.17 -9.11
C GLN A 66 -5.29 0.71 -9.42
N VAL A 67 -6.02 -0.21 -8.79
CA VAL A 67 -5.87 -1.66 -8.95
C VAL A 67 -7.16 -2.36 -9.35
N ALA A 68 -8.20 -1.60 -9.73
CA ALA A 68 -9.49 -2.14 -10.14
C ALA A 68 -9.41 -3.06 -11.38
N SER A 69 -8.32 -2.99 -12.15
CA SER A 69 -8.07 -3.88 -13.28
C SER A 69 -7.54 -5.26 -12.89
N ILE A 70 -7.12 -5.46 -11.63
CA ILE A 70 -6.68 -6.77 -11.14
C ILE A 70 -7.94 -7.62 -10.88
N PRO A 71 -8.13 -8.76 -11.56
CA PRO A 71 -9.28 -9.62 -11.32
C PRO A 71 -9.30 -10.17 -9.89
N GLU A 72 -10.49 -10.31 -9.32
CA GLU A 72 -10.67 -10.90 -8.00
C GLU A 72 -10.09 -12.33 -7.96
N GLY A 73 -9.46 -12.71 -6.84
CA GLY A 73 -8.82 -14.02 -6.68
C GLY A 73 -7.43 -14.14 -7.30
N THR A 74 -6.97 -13.17 -8.11
CA THR A 74 -5.59 -13.17 -8.65
C THR A 74 -4.55 -13.12 -7.54
N LEU A 75 -4.79 -12.28 -6.53
CA LEU A 75 -3.92 -12.06 -5.39
C LEU A 75 -4.72 -12.16 -4.09
N VAL A 76 -4.02 -12.45 -2.98
CA VAL A 76 -4.61 -12.32 -1.64
C VAL A 76 -4.75 -10.84 -1.34
N ALA A 77 -5.98 -10.34 -1.41
CA ALA A 77 -6.30 -8.93 -1.28
C ALA A 77 -7.43 -8.74 -0.27
N GLU A 78 -7.33 -7.71 0.56
CA GLU A 78 -8.37 -7.32 1.50
C GLU A 78 -8.75 -5.86 1.24
N PRO A 79 -10.00 -5.56 0.87
CA PRO A 79 -10.46 -4.19 0.69
C PRO A 79 -10.69 -3.51 2.05
N TYR A 80 -10.26 -2.26 2.15
CA TYR A 80 -10.47 -1.40 3.31
C TYR A 80 -11.20 -0.14 2.85
N SER A 81 -12.43 0.05 3.33
CA SER A 81 -13.11 1.32 3.08
C SER A 81 -12.41 2.44 3.85
N LYS A 82 -12.48 3.66 3.31
CA LYS A 82 -12.03 4.86 4.02
C LYS A 82 -12.60 4.91 5.43
N ALA A 83 -13.87 4.56 5.61
CA ALA A 83 -14.54 4.59 6.91
C ALA A 83 -13.94 3.58 7.91
N ASP A 84 -13.47 2.44 7.43
CA ASP A 84 -12.90 1.38 8.28
C ASP A 84 -11.46 1.66 8.70
N LEU A 85 -10.70 2.45 7.92
CA LEU A 85 -9.39 2.98 8.36
C LEU A 85 -9.49 3.81 9.66
N TYR A 86 -10.65 4.40 9.95
CA TYR A 86 -10.91 5.18 11.17
C TYR A 86 -11.58 4.38 12.30
N LYS A 87 -11.79 3.07 12.13
CA LYS A 87 -12.44 2.21 13.13
C LYS A 87 -11.41 1.36 13.86
N THR A 88 -10.81 1.92 14.90
CA THR A 88 -10.37 1.10 16.03
C THR A 88 -10.82 1.77 17.32
N SER A 89 -11.64 1.07 18.08
CA SER A 89 -12.06 1.51 19.40
C SER A 89 -10.83 1.54 20.32
N ALA A 90 -10.45 2.71 20.81
CA ALA A 90 -9.50 2.79 21.92
C ALA A 90 -10.12 2.14 23.17
N LYS A 91 -9.29 1.50 24.02
CA LYS A 91 -9.67 1.18 25.41
C LYS A 91 -9.93 2.51 26.14
N GLY A 92 -11.15 3.03 26.03
CA GLY A 92 -11.53 4.34 26.59
C GLY A 92 -12.54 5.17 25.79
N GLY A 93 -13.12 4.64 24.70
CA GLY A 93 -14.25 5.29 24.02
C GLY A 93 -13.89 6.46 23.09
N GLY A 94 -12.61 6.71 22.84
CA GLY A 94 -12.13 7.67 21.85
C GLY A 94 -11.87 7.04 20.47
N LYS A 95 -12.04 7.83 19.40
CA LYS A 95 -11.63 7.46 18.03
C LYS A 95 -10.09 7.43 17.97
N GLN A 96 -9.47 6.26 17.80
CA GLN A 96 -8.02 6.14 17.67
C GLN A 96 -7.68 5.48 16.33
N TYR A 97 -6.62 5.95 15.68
CA TYR A 97 -6.01 5.21 14.59
C TYR A 97 -5.50 3.88 15.14
N GLY A 98 -5.95 2.76 14.56
CA GLY A 98 -5.44 1.44 14.92
C GLY A 98 -3.97 1.25 14.51
N ARG A 99 -3.58 -0.01 14.24
CA ARG A 99 -2.21 -0.41 13.81
C ARG A 99 -1.73 0.22 12.48
N HIS A 100 -2.55 1.06 11.84
CA HIS A 100 -2.30 1.65 10.53
C HIS A 100 -1.99 3.15 10.58
N SER A 101 -1.47 3.65 11.71
CA SER A 101 -1.07 5.06 11.88
C SER A 101 -0.12 5.55 10.79
N ALA A 102 0.66 4.65 10.20
CA ALA A 102 1.56 4.94 9.09
C ALA A 102 0.83 5.51 7.84
N LEU A 103 -0.43 5.11 7.60
CA LEU A 103 -1.25 5.59 6.48
C LEU A 103 -1.89 6.96 6.74
N LYS A 104 -2.11 7.33 8.00
CA LYS A 104 -2.89 8.51 8.41
C LYS A 104 -2.47 9.79 7.72
N ASP A 105 -1.17 10.02 7.71
CA ASP A 105 -0.61 11.30 7.31
C ASP A 105 -0.35 11.37 5.80
N MET A 106 -0.48 10.23 5.09
CA MET A 106 -0.30 10.15 3.63
C MET A 106 -1.42 10.88 2.90
N GLY A 107 -1.07 11.54 1.80
CA GLY A 107 -1.98 12.48 1.13
C GLY A 107 -3.17 11.77 0.51
N MET A 108 -2.89 10.73 -0.28
CA MET A 108 -3.89 9.94 -0.99
C MET A 108 -4.33 8.74 -0.16
N LEU A 109 -3.40 7.92 0.34
CA LEU A 109 -3.75 6.68 1.04
C LEU A 109 -4.50 6.92 2.36
N GLY A 110 -4.25 8.02 3.07
CA GLY A 110 -4.93 8.32 4.34
C GLY A 110 -6.40 8.74 4.20
N LYS A 111 -6.90 8.96 2.98
CA LYS A 111 -8.18 9.65 2.73
C LYS A 111 -9.10 8.95 1.73
N ALA A 112 -8.75 7.75 1.28
CA ALA A 112 -9.44 7.03 0.22
C ALA A 112 -9.68 5.55 0.59
N ASP A 113 -10.44 4.86 -0.24
CA ASP A 113 -10.58 3.41 -0.15
C ASP A 113 -9.29 2.73 -0.62
N LEU A 114 -8.88 1.72 0.12
CA LEU A 114 -7.61 1.01 -0.06
C LEU A 114 -7.83 -0.47 -0.34
N VAL A 115 -6.81 -1.07 -0.92
CA VAL A 115 -6.62 -2.51 -0.92
C VAL A 115 -5.30 -2.82 -0.25
N ARG A 116 -5.31 -3.80 0.66
CA ARG A 116 -4.12 -4.41 1.23
C ARG A 116 -3.86 -5.73 0.54
N PHE A 117 -2.76 -5.83 -0.19
CA PHE A 117 -2.28 -7.08 -0.77
C PHE A 117 -1.32 -7.78 0.19
N THR A 118 -1.48 -9.09 0.37
CA THR A 118 -0.48 -9.95 1.02
C THR A 118 0.39 -10.58 -0.06
N LEU A 119 1.60 -10.03 -0.26
CA LEU A 119 2.49 -10.43 -1.34
C LEU A 119 3.19 -11.76 -1.03
N ARG A 120 2.92 -12.82 -1.79
CA ARG A 120 3.55 -14.14 -1.55
C ARG A 120 4.81 -14.35 -2.37
N SER A 121 5.07 -13.46 -3.32
CA SER A 121 6.19 -13.55 -4.26
C SER A 121 6.55 -12.17 -4.84
N MET A 122 7.67 -12.10 -5.57
CA MET A 122 7.98 -10.92 -6.39
C MET A 122 7.02 -10.78 -7.58
N ALA A 123 6.47 -11.87 -8.10
CA ALA A 123 5.48 -11.82 -9.17
C ALA A 123 4.17 -11.15 -8.70
N ASP A 124 3.78 -11.36 -7.44
CA ASP A 124 2.63 -10.67 -6.84
C ASP A 124 2.87 -9.15 -6.84
N LEU A 125 4.08 -8.71 -6.50
CA LEU A 125 4.47 -7.30 -6.56
C LEU A 125 4.39 -6.78 -8.01
N ASP A 126 4.93 -7.51 -8.97
CA ASP A 126 4.93 -7.10 -10.38
C ASP A 126 3.52 -6.95 -10.95
N VAL A 127 2.56 -7.80 -10.53
CA VAL A 127 1.14 -7.67 -10.90
C VAL A 127 0.56 -6.37 -10.36
N VAL A 128 0.78 -6.07 -9.07
CA VAL A 128 0.27 -4.82 -8.45
C VAL A 128 0.92 -3.60 -9.11
N LEU A 129 2.23 -3.61 -9.32
CA LEU A 129 2.97 -2.53 -9.98
C LEU A 129 2.47 -2.31 -11.40
N SER A 130 2.27 -3.39 -12.17
CA SER A 130 1.74 -3.29 -13.52
C SER A 130 0.36 -2.61 -13.54
N ALA A 131 -0.52 -2.96 -12.61
CA ALA A 131 -1.84 -2.34 -12.51
C ALA A 131 -1.76 -0.83 -12.17
N VAL A 132 -1.02 -0.46 -11.13
CA VAL A 132 -0.92 0.97 -10.75
C VAL A 132 -0.23 1.79 -11.84
N MET A 133 0.72 1.22 -12.58
CA MET A 133 1.41 1.91 -13.68
C MET A 133 0.51 2.22 -14.89
N GLN A 134 -0.61 1.50 -15.05
CA GLN A 134 -1.62 1.78 -16.09
C GLN A 134 -2.69 2.78 -15.62
N THR A 135 -2.62 3.27 -14.38
CA THR A 135 -3.60 4.22 -13.84
C THR A 135 -3.61 5.50 -14.67
N GLN A 136 -4.79 5.91 -15.12
CA GLN A 136 -5.00 7.20 -15.77
C GLN A 136 -5.00 8.32 -14.73
N ARG A 137 -4.46 9.49 -15.12
CA ARG A 137 -4.61 10.69 -14.30
C ARG A 137 -6.11 10.99 -14.24
N GLN A 138 -6.70 10.90 -13.05
CA GLN A 138 -8.08 11.33 -12.86
C GLN A 138 -8.14 12.84 -13.16
N GLY A 139 -8.56 13.19 -14.37
CA GLY A 139 -9.09 14.53 -14.65
C GLY A 139 -10.32 14.72 -13.77
N ARG A 140 -10.50 15.94 -13.23
CA ARG A 140 -11.76 16.34 -12.58
C ARG A 140 -12.92 15.90 -13.48
N ARG A 141 -13.60 14.81 -13.15
CA ARG A 141 -14.98 14.62 -13.59
C ARG A 141 -15.74 15.73 -12.88
N SER A 142 -15.91 16.81 -13.61
CA SER A 142 -16.88 17.83 -13.29
C SER A 142 -18.18 17.25 -13.84
N GLU A 143 -18.98 16.68 -12.95
CA GLU A 143 -20.41 16.49 -13.16
C GLU A 143 -21.12 17.24 -12.04
#